data_AF-A0A183TDU7-F1
#
_entry.id   AF-A0A183TDU7-F1
#
_cell.length_a   1.000
_cell.length_b   1.000
_cell.length_c   1.000
_cell.angle_alpha   90.00
_cell.angle_beta   90.00
_cell.angle_gamma   90.00
#
_symmetry.space_group_name_H-M   'P 1'
#
loop_
_entity.id
_entity.type
_entity.pdbx_description
1 polymer ?
#
loop_
_entity_poly.entity_id
_entity_poly.type
_entity_poly.pdbx_seq_one_letter_code
_entity_poly.pdbx_strand_id
1 'polypeptide(L)'
;LADTSKEGSMATEVKGIPKFWLDVLLNNSLISEMITENDQPILHHLDDIRCKLGFVLEFHFSPNEYFSNECLTKQYFFNKRPPADNPLDYDGPEITRCNGCTINWKPGKNVTIKVMKKVKKHKNRKDIRTVTKTVKRDSFFNFFDPPKECLSEPDLDEEVVELLHEDFKIGHHLREYVIPRAVLYFTGELEDDDDEDEDNDDFDDDEVDSDDGEV
;
A
#
# COMPACT_ATOMS: atom_id res chain seq x y z
N LEU A 1 26.53 44.80 36.77
CA LEU A 1 26.77 43.63 35.90
C LEU A 1 26.23 42.40 36.59
N ALA A 2 25.04 41.97 36.21
CA ALA A 2 24.53 40.61 36.41
C ALA A 2 23.36 40.47 35.43
N ASP A 3 23.73 40.18 34.19
CA ASP A 3 22.84 39.82 33.10
C ASP A 3 22.33 38.40 33.39
N THR A 4 21.03 38.26 33.58
CA THR A 4 20.35 36.96 33.72
C THR A 4 19.44 36.78 32.52
N SER A 5 20.07 36.47 31.39
CA SER A 5 19.43 35.96 30.19
C SER A 5 18.67 34.69 30.56
N LYS A 6 17.34 34.81 30.61
CA LYS A 6 16.42 33.67 30.53
C LYS A 6 16.62 33.03 29.16
N GLU A 7 17.38 31.92 29.12
CA GLU A 7 17.32 30.98 28.01
C GLU A 7 15.92 30.36 28.00
N GLY A 8 15.05 30.95 27.18
CA GLY A 8 13.79 30.32 26.79
C GLY A 8 14.13 29.09 25.95
N SER A 9 14.08 27.92 26.58
CA SER A 9 13.90 26.66 25.88
C SER A 9 12.65 26.79 25.01
N MET A 10 12.83 27.01 23.70
CA MET A 10 11.78 26.73 22.71
C MET A 10 11.64 25.20 22.66
N ALA A 11 10.98 24.63 23.66
CA ALA A 11 10.34 23.35 23.52
C ALA A 11 9.28 23.55 22.43
N THR A 12 9.61 23.14 21.21
CA THR A 12 8.62 23.00 20.14
C THR A 12 7.47 22.20 20.72
N GLU A 13 6.26 22.78 20.78
CA GLU A 13 5.06 22.08 21.23
C GLU A 13 4.91 20.82 20.38
N VAL A 14 5.29 19.67 20.95
CA VAL A 14 5.12 18.38 20.30
C VAL A 14 3.66 17.99 20.49
N LYS A 15 2.86 18.12 19.42
CA LYS A 15 1.47 17.69 19.43
C LYS A 15 1.39 16.20 19.09
N GLY A 16 0.84 15.40 20.01
CA GLY A 16 0.65 13.95 19.81
C GLY A 16 1.95 13.15 19.94
N ILE A 17 1.98 11.97 19.32
CA ILE A 17 3.16 11.11 19.23
C ILE A 17 3.77 11.31 17.83
N PRO A 18 4.92 12.00 17.71
CA PRO A 18 5.55 12.21 16.42
C PRO A 18 5.86 10.89 15.73
N LYS A 19 5.69 10.86 14.41
CA LYS A 19 6.08 9.72 13.56
C LYS A 19 5.38 8.40 13.88
N PHE A 20 4.34 8.41 14.73
CA PHE A 20 3.64 7.20 15.17
C PHE A 20 3.33 6.25 14.00
N TRP A 21 2.61 6.70 12.98
CA TRP A 21 2.26 5.83 11.86
C TRP A 21 3.44 5.45 10.98
N LEU A 22 4.44 6.31 10.80
CA LEU A 22 5.64 5.90 10.07
C LEU A 22 6.34 4.74 10.80
N ASP A 23 6.53 4.85 12.11
CA ASP A 23 7.19 3.83 12.91
C ASP A 23 6.36 2.54 12.94
N VAL A 24 5.02 2.64 13.02
CA VAL A 24 4.11 1.49 12.86
C VAL A 24 4.32 0.78 11.53
N LEU A 25 4.33 1.52 10.42
CA LEU A 25 4.46 0.94 9.09
C LEU A 25 5.86 0.37 8.83
N LEU A 26 6.91 0.94 9.43
CA LEU A 26 8.28 0.44 9.31
C LEU A 26 8.56 -0.78 10.18
N ASN A 27 7.86 -0.93 11.31
CA ASN A 27 7.96 -2.10 12.17
C ASN A 27 7.11 -3.27 11.68
N ASN A 28 6.31 -3.10 10.62
CA ASN A 28 5.60 -4.19 9.98
C ASN A 28 6.39 -4.71 8.76
N SER A 29 6.77 -5.99 8.74
CA SER A 29 7.57 -6.65 7.70
C SER A 29 6.99 -6.37 6.31
N LEU A 30 5.73 -6.78 6.09
CA LEU A 30 5.04 -6.66 4.80
C LEU A 30 4.96 -5.22 4.29
N ILE A 31 4.58 -4.25 5.14
CA ILE A 31 4.42 -2.86 4.69
C ILE A 31 5.77 -2.15 4.55
N SER A 32 6.75 -2.49 5.39
CA SER A 32 8.08 -1.85 5.37
C SER A 32 8.79 -2.06 4.03
N GLU A 33 8.61 -3.22 3.38
CA GLU A 33 9.18 -3.54 2.07
C GLU A 33 8.69 -2.61 0.96
N MET A 34 7.48 -2.06 1.09
CA MET A 34 6.92 -1.09 0.15
C MET A 34 7.48 0.32 0.34
N ILE A 35 8.08 0.63 1.49
CA ILE A 35 8.48 1.98 1.88
C ILE A 35 9.94 2.23 1.49
N THR A 36 10.14 3.14 0.55
CA THR A 36 11.49 3.59 0.18
C THR A 36 11.96 4.76 1.05
N GLU A 37 13.26 5.04 1.06
CA GLU A 37 13.85 6.19 1.76
C GLU A 37 13.23 7.54 1.37
N ASN A 38 12.69 7.65 0.16
CA ASN A 38 12.07 8.89 -0.33
C ASN A 38 10.62 9.05 0.14
N ASP A 39 9.99 7.97 0.58
CA ASP A 39 8.61 7.97 1.07
C ASP A 39 8.56 8.38 2.54
N GLN A 40 9.58 8.01 3.33
CA GLN A 40 9.61 8.28 4.79
C GLN A 40 9.42 9.76 5.16
N PRO A 41 10.05 10.74 4.47
CA PRO A 41 9.79 12.16 4.75
C PRO A 41 8.34 12.59 4.52
N ILE A 42 7.61 11.91 3.64
CA ILE A 42 6.20 12.17 3.35
C ILE A 42 5.33 11.50 4.41
N LEU A 43 5.66 10.25 4.75
CA LEU A 43 4.98 9.48 5.81
C LEU A 43 5.20 10.09 7.21
N HIS A 44 6.21 10.93 7.43
CA HIS A 44 6.29 11.77 8.62
C HIS A 44 5.08 12.68 8.83
N HIS A 45 4.37 13.02 7.74
CA HIS A 45 3.14 13.81 7.78
C HIS A 45 1.87 12.96 7.91
N LEU A 46 1.99 11.63 8.00
CA LEU A 46 0.84 10.74 8.17
C LEU A 46 0.35 10.80 9.61
N ASP A 47 -0.80 11.45 9.80
CA ASP A 47 -1.41 11.70 11.10
C ASP A 47 -2.31 10.53 11.54
N ASP A 48 -3.00 9.89 10.59
CA ASP A 48 -3.97 8.83 10.89
C ASP A 48 -4.14 7.83 9.74
N ILE A 49 -4.39 6.57 10.06
CA ILE A 49 -4.90 5.55 9.12
C ILE A 49 -6.21 5.01 9.66
N ARG A 50 -7.29 5.18 8.90
CA ARG A 50 -8.64 4.74 9.29
C ARG A 50 -9.19 3.74 8.30
N CYS A 51 -9.96 2.79 8.79
CA CYS A 51 -10.80 1.95 7.95
C CYS A 51 -12.28 2.34 8.14
N LYS A 52 -12.95 2.78 7.08
CA LYS A 52 -14.40 3.06 7.06
C LYS A 52 -15.18 1.82 6.61
N LEU A 53 -16.47 1.81 6.95
CA LEU A 53 -17.44 0.82 6.47
C LEU A 53 -17.39 0.71 4.94
N GLY A 54 -17.40 -0.51 4.42
CA GLY A 54 -17.23 -0.76 2.98
C GLY A 54 -15.77 -0.86 2.51
N PHE A 55 -14.84 -1.12 3.43
CA PHE A 55 -13.41 -1.34 3.19
C PHE A 55 -12.74 -0.21 2.40
N VAL A 56 -12.85 1.00 2.96
CA VAL A 56 -12.12 2.17 2.50
C VAL A 56 -11.05 2.50 3.55
N LEU A 57 -9.79 2.33 3.17
CA LEU A 57 -8.64 2.81 3.92
C LEU A 57 -8.43 4.29 3.63
N GLU A 58 -8.30 5.10 4.68
CA GLU A 58 -8.09 6.53 4.62
C GLU A 58 -6.80 6.89 5.35
N PHE A 59 -5.86 7.48 4.62
CA PHE A 59 -4.57 7.95 5.12
C PHE A 59 -4.64 9.47 5.23
N HIS A 60 -4.72 9.98 6.45
CA HIS A 60 -4.87 11.40 6.75
C HIS A 60 -3.51 12.03 6.94
N PHE A 61 -3.21 13.07 6.16
CA PHE A 61 -1.94 13.77 6.19
C PHE A 61 -2.09 15.20 6.71
N SER A 62 -1.18 15.60 7.58
CA SER A 62 -0.99 17.02 7.90
C SER A 62 -0.53 17.79 6.64
N PRO A 63 -0.77 19.12 6.60
CA PRO A 63 -0.25 19.96 5.54
C PRO A 63 1.26 19.77 5.35
N ASN A 64 1.66 19.36 4.14
CA ASN A 64 3.04 18.99 3.82
C ASN A 64 3.52 19.62 2.51
N GLU A 65 4.80 19.52 2.20
CA GLU A 65 5.39 20.10 0.99
C GLU A 65 5.30 19.23 -0.28
N TYR A 66 4.73 18.02 -0.18
CA TYR A 66 4.77 17.01 -1.24
C TYR A 66 3.52 16.98 -2.10
N PHE A 67 2.34 17.03 -1.50
CA PHE A 67 1.05 17.07 -2.19
C PHE A 67 0.06 17.97 -1.46
N SER A 68 -1.11 18.21 -2.06
CA SER A 68 -2.18 19.03 -1.46
C SER A 68 -3.32 18.22 -0.85
N ASN A 69 -3.35 16.90 -1.04
CA ASN A 69 -4.36 16.03 -0.43
C ASN A 69 -4.21 16.04 1.10
N GLU A 70 -5.33 16.23 1.80
CA GLU A 70 -5.41 16.02 3.26
C GLU A 70 -5.71 14.54 3.59
N CYS A 71 -6.29 13.80 2.65
CA CYS A 71 -6.60 12.39 2.79
C CYS A 71 -6.32 11.66 1.46
N LEU A 72 -5.58 10.56 1.52
CA LEU A 72 -5.46 9.59 0.44
C LEU A 72 -6.35 8.39 0.76
N THR A 73 -7.05 7.86 -0.25
CA THR A 73 -8.01 6.77 -0.04
C THR A 73 -7.70 5.58 -0.91
N LYS A 74 -7.89 4.39 -0.36
CA LYS A 74 -7.86 3.11 -1.06
C LYS A 74 -9.15 2.37 -0.75
N GLN A 75 -9.90 1.99 -1.79
CA GLN A 75 -11.21 1.36 -1.67
C GLN A 75 -11.19 -0.04 -2.28
N TYR A 76 -11.72 -1.02 -1.56
CA TYR A 76 -11.89 -2.38 -2.04
C TYR A 76 -13.36 -2.70 -2.28
N PHE A 77 -13.64 -3.45 -3.35
CA PHE A 77 -14.97 -3.87 -3.75
C PHE A 77 -15.09 -5.38 -3.63
N PHE A 78 -16.19 -5.84 -3.05
CA PHE A 78 -16.45 -7.25 -2.85
C PHE A 78 -17.52 -7.78 -3.79
N ASN A 79 -17.30 -8.99 -4.30
CA ASN A 79 -18.39 -9.82 -4.78
C ASN A 79 -18.99 -10.57 -3.59
N LYS A 80 -20.29 -10.37 -3.35
CA LYS A 80 -21.03 -11.01 -2.25
C LYS A 80 -21.97 -12.11 -2.73
N ARG A 81 -21.94 -12.42 -4.02
CA ARG A 81 -22.86 -13.37 -4.62
C ARG A 81 -22.16 -14.72 -4.75
N PRO A 82 -22.82 -15.82 -4.37
CA PRO A 82 -22.36 -17.15 -4.72
C PRO A 82 -22.13 -17.28 -6.24
N PRO A 83 -21.14 -18.08 -6.66
CA PRO A 83 -20.98 -18.45 -8.06
C PRO A 83 -22.27 -19.05 -8.61
N ALA A 84 -22.62 -18.71 -9.86
CA ALA A 84 -23.89 -19.14 -10.45
C ALA A 84 -23.84 -20.60 -10.94
N ASP A 85 -22.65 -21.05 -11.31
CA ASP A 85 -22.30 -22.38 -11.79
C ASP A 85 -22.14 -23.38 -10.65
N ASN A 86 -21.45 -23.00 -9.57
CA ASN A 86 -21.36 -23.81 -8.37
C ASN A 86 -21.58 -22.99 -7.08
N PRO A 87 -22.84 -22.80 -6.64
CA PRO A 87 -23.15 -22.02 -5.45
C PRO A 87 -22.58 -22.57 -4.14
N LEU A 88 -22.13 -23.83 -4.12
CA LEU A 88 -21.53 -24.46 -2.93
C LEU A 88 -20.08 -24.05 -2.72
N ASP A 89 -19.40 -23.52 -3.74
CA ASP A 89 -18.02 -23.01 -3.66
C ASP A 89 -17.98 -21.57 -3.10
N TYR A 90 -19.05 -21.13 -2.42
CA TYR A 90 -19.11 -19.79 -1.85
C TYR A 90 -18.47 -19.75 -0.46
N ASP A 91 -17.22 -19.32 -0.41
CA ASP A 91 -16.47 -19.17 0.84
C ASP A 91 -16.59 -17.79 1.49
N GLY A 92 -17.40 -16.91 0.90
CA GLY A 92 -17.75 -15.61 1.47
C GLY A 92 -17.48 -14.45 0.51
N PRO A 93 -17.56 -13.20 1.01
CA PRO A 93 -17.27 -12.04 0.19
C PRO A 93 -15.80 -11.95 -0.19
N GLU A 94 -15.50 -12.03 -1.49
CA GLU A 94 -14.15 -11.88 -2.02
C GLU A 94 -13.93 -10.50 -2.62
N ILE A 95 -12.72 -9.97 -2.49
CA ILE A 95 -12.33 -8.72 -3.14
C ILE A 95 -12.16 -9.00 -4.63
N THR A 96 -12.85 -8.24 -5.47
CA THR A 96 -12.74 -8.39 -6.94
C THR A 96 -12.06 -7.21 -7.61
N ARG A 97 -12.06 -6.04 -6.95
CA ARG A 97 -11.49 -4.81 -7.50
C ARG A 97 -11.03 -3.91 -6.38
N CYS A 98 -10.00 -3.11 -6.65
CA CYS A 98 -9.64 -1.98 -5.81
C CYS A 98 -9.56 -0.68 -6.62
N ASN A 99 -9.75 0.46 -5.94
CA ASN A 99 -9.54 1.78 -6.49
C ASN A 99 -8.65 2.57 -5.54
N GLY A 100 -7.59 3.16 -6.07
CA GLY A 100 -6.81 4.16 -5.36
C GLY A 100 -7.39 5.57 -5.52
N CYS A 101 -6.53 6.58 -5.37
CA CYS A 101 -6.91 7.98 -5.54
C CYS A 101 -5.79 8.78 -6.18
N THR A 102 -6.15 9.86 -6.88
CA THR A 102 -5.17 10.75 -7.48
C THR A 102 -4.44 11.54 -6.40
N ILE A 103 -3.12 11.37 -6.32
CA ILE A 103 -2.25 12.19 -5.49
C ILE A 103 -1.91 13.48 -6.25
N ASN A 104 -2.30 14.62 -5.68
CA ASN A 104 -2.06 15.96 -6.22
C ASN A 104 -0.66 16.44 -5.85
N TRP A 105 0.34 15.80 -6.45
CA TRP A 105 1.75 16.12 -6.24
C TRP A 105 2.07 17.58 -6.56
N LYS A 106 2.79 18.23 -5.66
CA LYS A 106 3.39 19.55 -5.87
C LYS A 106 4.55 19.46 -6.87
N PRO A 107 4.92 20.57 -7.54
CA PRO A 107 5.94 20.55 -8.59
C PRO A 107 7.27 19.93 -8.12
N GLY A 108 7.71 18.88 -8.81
CA GLY A 108 8.99 18.20 -8.53
C GLY A 108 9.01 17.32 -7.28
N LYS A 109 7.86 17.08 -6.64
CA LYS A 109 7.76 16.30 -5.39
C LYS A 109 7.18 14.89 -5.58
N ASN A 110 6.82 14.52 -6.80
CA ASN A 110 6.32 13.18 -7.10
C ASN A 110 7.44 12.13 -6.96
N VAL A 111 7.34 11.30 -5.91
CA VAL A 111 8.29 10.23 -5.59
C VAL A 111 8.04 8.92 -6.34
N THR A 112 6.89 8.77 -7.02
CA THR A 112 6.58 7.57 -7.82
C THR A 112 7.22 7.59 -9.20
N ILE A 113 7.94 8.67 -9.55
CA ILE A 113 8.59 8.82 -10.85
C ILE A 113 10.02 9.34 -10.73
N LYS A 114 10.87 8.91 -11.65
CA LYS A 114 12.21 9.45 -11.87
C LYS A 114 12.26 10.30 -13.13
N VAL A 115 12.65 11.57 -12.99
CA VAL A 115 12.75 12.53 -14.09
C VAL A 115 14.14 12.47 -14.73
N MET A 116 14.23 12.00 -15.97
CA MET A 116 15.46 11.99 -16.77
C MET A 116 15.46 13.12 -17.80
N LYS A 117 16.47 13.99 -17.76
CA LYS A 117 16.66 15.05 -18.77
C LYS A 117 17.58 14.54 -19.87
N LYS A 118 17.06 14.37 -21.09
CA LYS A 118 17.85 14.03 -22.27
C LYS A 118 18.00 15.25 -23.16
N VAL A 119 19.24 15.74 -23.28
CA VAL A 119 19.55 16.89 -24.14
C VAL A 119 19.63 16.39 -25.59
N LYS A 120 18.74 16.89 -26.46
CA LYS A 120 18.81 16.61 -27.90
C LYS A 120 19.47 17.80 -28.60
N LYS A 121 20.63 17.54 -29.21
CA LYS A 121 21.32 18.51 -30.09
C LYS A 121 20.87 18.26 -31.53
N HIS A 122 20.23 19.24 -32.15
CA HIS A 122 19.83 19.14 -33.55
C HIS A 122 21.08 19.29 -34.44
N LYS A 123 21.37 18.32 -35.32
CA LYS A 123 22.60 18.31 -36.14
C LYS A 123 22.80 19.58 -37.00
N ASN A 124 21.72 20.31 -37.32
CA ASN A 124 21.73 21.47 -38.23
C ASN A 124 21.24 22.81 -37.63
N ARG A 125 20.90 22.88 -36.32
CA ARG A 125 20.45 24.14 -35.68
C ARG A 125 21.18 24.32 -34.35
N LYS A 126 21.67 25.53 -34.07
CA LYS A 126 22.29 25.92 -32.78
C LYS A 126 21.33 25.88 -31.57
N ASP A 127 20.14 25.31 -31.74
CA ASP A 127 19.06 25.30 -30.77
C ASP A 127 19.08 23.98 -29.98
N ILE A 128 19.25 24.06 -28.66
CA ILE A 128 19.35 22.92 -27.76
C ILE A 128 17.99 22.74 -27.09
N ARG A 129 17.30 21.63 -27.38
CA ARG A 129 16.05 21.28 -26.68
C ARG A 129 16.33 20.19 -25.66
N THR A 130 16.00 20.46 -24.41
CA THR A 130 16.00 19.46 -23.34
C THR A 130 14.65 18.75 -23.35
N VAL A 131 14.66 17.44 -23.59
CA VAL A 131 13.46 16.60 -23.50
C VAL A 131 13.47 15.90 -22.15
N THR A 132 12.40 16.08 -21.39
CA THR A 132 12.20 15.41 -20.10
C THR A 132 11.47 14.09 -20.33
N LYS A 133 12.04 12.97 -19.89
CA LYS A 133 11.41 11.64 -19.87
C LYS A 133 11.19 11.24 -18.41
N THR A 134 9.99 10.82 -18.06
CA THR A 134 9.66 10.25 -16.76
C THR A 134 9.62 8.73 -16.85
N VAL A 135 10.04 8.04 -15.81
CA VAL A 135 9.96 6.57 -15.67
C VAL A 135 9.41 6.27 -14.28
N LYS A 136 8.55 5.25 -14.16
CA LYS A 136 8.01 4.80 -12.86
C LYS A 136 9.15 4.39 -11.94
N ARG A 137 8.99 4.64 -10.65
CA ARG A 137 9.92 4.27 -9.59
C ARG A 137 9.13 3.63 -8.47
N ASP A 138 9.76 2.68 -7.79
CA ASP A 138 9.21 2.07 -6.59
C ASP A 138 9.01 3.15 -5.52
N SER A 139 7.86 3.04 -4.87
CA SER A 139 7.36 3.98 -3.87
C SER A 139 6.10 3.39 -3.25
N PHE A 140 5.97 3.51 -1.93
CA PHE A 140 4.76 3.17 -1.19
C PHE A 140 3.50 3.81 -1.82
N PHE A 141 3.63 5.03 -2.35
CA PHE A 141 2.52 5.79 -2.92
C PHE A 141 1.98 5.21 -4.23
N ASN A 142 2.63 4.20 -4.83
CA ASN A 142 2.04 3.42 -5.92
C ASN A 142 0.83 2.60 -5.45
N PHE A 143 0.69 2.34 -4.14
CA PHE A 143 -0.49 1.69 -3.56
C PHE A 143 -1.81 2.43 -3.84
N PHE A 144 -1.74 3.74 -4.12
CA PHE A 144 -2.90 4.56 -4.49
C PHE A 144 -3.14 4.65 -6.00
N ASP A 145 -2.37 3.93 -6.81
CA ASP A 145 -2.54 3.80 -8.27
C ASP A 145 -2.51 2.32 -8.68
N PRO A 146 -3.44 1.49 -8.17
CA PRO A 146 -3.50 0.07 -8.49
C PRO A 146 -3.97 -0.17 -9.94
N PRO A 147 -3.86 -1.40 -10.45
CA PRO A 147 -4.54 -1.80 -11.69
C PRO A 147 -6.03 -1.45 -11.66
N LYS A 148 -6.60 -1.11 -12.82
CA LYS A 148 -8.01 -0.66 -12.94
C LYS A 148 -8.97 -1.81 -13.22
N GLU A 149 -8.40 -2.92 -13.64
CA GLU A 149 -9.04 -4.17 -13.98
C GLU A 149 -9.70 -4.80 -12.75
N CYS A 150 -10.72 -5.62 -12.99
CA CYS A 150 -11.40 -6.42 -11.97
C CYS A 150 -11.00 -7.89 -12.15
N LEU A 151 -10.66 -8.61 -11.08
CA LEU A 151 -10.23 -10.02 -11.13
C LEU A 151 -11.22 -10.96 -11.84
N SER A 152 -12.49 -10.57 -11.91
CA SER A 152 -13.53 -11.31 -12.63
C SER A 152 -13.56 -11.06 -14.15
N GLU A 153 -12.70 -10.20 -14.68
CA GLU A 153 -12.60 -9.95 -16.12
C GLU A 153 -11.94 -11.13 -16.83
N PRO A 154 -12.45 -11.56 -17.99
CA PRO A 154 -11.81 -12.60 -18.77
C PRO A 154 -10.50 -12.09 -19.39
N ASP A 155 -9.56 -13.00 -19.62
CA ASP A 155 -8.30 -12.73 -20.34
C ASP A 155 -7.39 -11.67 -19.70
N LEU A 156 -7.35 -11.60 -18.37
CA LEU A 156 -6.38 -10.76 -17.66
C LEU A 156 -4.95 -11.26 -17.86
N ASP A 157 -4.03 -10.33 -18.07
CA ASP A 157 -2.59 -10.62 -18.05
C ASP A 157 -2.19 -11.15 -16.67
N GLU A 158 -1.39 -12.22 -16.63
CA GLU A 158 -0.93 -12.86 -15.38
C GLU A 158 -0.25 -11.86 -14.43
N GLU A 159 0.56 -10.94 -14.96
CA GLU A 159 1.20 -9.85 -14.21
C GLU A 159 0.16 -8.93 -13.54
N VAL A 160 -0.98 -8.67 -14.18
CA VAL A 160 -2.05 -7.83 -13.60
C VAL A 160 -2.76 -8.57 -12.47
N VAL A 161 -2.97 -9.87 -12.64
CA VAL A 161 -3.58 -10.73 -11.60
C VAL A 161 -2.68 -10.78 -10.35
N GLU A 162 -1.38 -10.99 -10.52
CA GLU A 162 -0.40 -10.97 -9.42
C GLU A 162 -0.42 -9.63 -8.68
N LEU A 163 -0.35 -8.51 -9.41
CA LEU A 163 -0.40 -7.18 -8.82
C LEU A 163 -1.69 -6.90 -8.05
N LEU A 164 -2.84 -7.41 -8.51
CA LEU A 164 -4.11 -7.29 -7.80
C LEU A 164 -4.13 -8.12 -6.52
N HIS A 165 -3.65 -9.37 -6.55
CA HIS A 165 -3.57 -10.22 -5.37
C HIS A 165 -2.65 -9.62 -4.29
N GLU A 166 -1.46 -9.13 -4.68
CA GLU A 166 -0.55 -8.45 -3.75
C GLU A 166 -1.23 -7.22 -3.12
N ASP A 167 -1.90 -6.40 -3.93
CA ASP A 167 -2.61 -5.22 -3.46
C ASP A 167 -3.74 -5.55 -2.47
N PHE A 168 -4.46 -6.65 -2.72
CA PHE A 168 -5.54 -7.13 -1.86
C PHE A 168 -4.99 -7.67 -0.55
N LYS A 169 -3.89 -8.43 -0.59
CA LYS A 169 -3.15 -8.90 0.59
C LYS A 169 -2.74 -7.72 1.47
N ILE A 170 -2.12 -6.69 0.90
CA ILE A 170 -1.71 -5.48 1.62
C ILE A 170 -2.91 -4.75 2.24
N GLY A 171 -3.98 -4.59 1.47
CA GLY A 171 -5.21 -3.94 1.95
C GLY A 171 -5.85 -4.67 3.12
N HIS A 172 -5.97 -5.99 3.00
CA HIS A 172 -6.47 -6.88 4.05
C HIS A 172 -5.59 -6.75 5.30
N HIS A 173 -4.28 -6.83 5.11
CA HIS A 173 -3.31 -6.77 6.19
C HIS A 173 -3.41 -5.48 7.01
N LEU A 174 -3.48 -4.33 6.30
CA LEU A 174 -3.66 -3.03 6.94
C LEU A 174 -4.93 -2.96 7.78
N ARG A 175 -6.03 -3.53 7.28
CA ARG A 175 -7.34 -3.46 7.92
C ARG A 175 -7.44 -4.38 9.14
N GLU A 176 -7.01 -5.62 9.02
CA GLU A 176 -7.26 -6.67 10.03
C GLU A 176 -6.15 -6.72 11.08
N TYR A 177 -4.89 -6.39 10.71
CA TYR A 177 -3.74 -6.50 11.62
C TYR A 177 -3.16 -5.13 12.01
N VAL A 178 -2.75 -4.32 11.04
CA VAL A 178 -1.97 -3.09 11.32
C VAL A 178 -2.80 -2.05 12.05
N ILE A 179 -3.98 -1.68 11.54
CA ILE A 179 -4.80 -0.61 12.14
C ILE A 179 -5.28 -0.99 13.55
N PRO A 180 -5.83 -2.21 13.80
CA PRO A 180 -6.30 -2.57 15.15
C PRO A 180 -5.19 -2.73 16.18
N ARG A 181 -3.97 -3.11 15.74
CA ARG A 181 -2.81 -3.40 16.60
C ARG A 181 -1.71 -2.34 16.49
N ALA A 182 -2.00 -1.16 15.96
CA ALA A 182 -1.01 -0.12 15.64
C ALA A 182 -0.09 0.22 16.84
N VAL A 183 -0.61 0.25 18.07
CA VAL A 183 0.22 0.54 19.25
C VAL A 183 1.29 -0.53 19.48
N LEU A 184 0.99 -1.80 19.20
CA LEU A 184 1.94 -2.92 19.38
C LEU A 184 3.05 -2.89 18.33
N TYR A 185 2.69 -2.57 17.09
CA TYR A 185 3.67 -2.30 16.03
C TYR A 185 4.53 -1.09 16.38
N PHE A 186 3.94 -0.01 16.90
CA PHE A 186 4.68 1.19 17.30
C PHE A 186 5.70 0.90 18.41
N THR A 187 5.32 0.11 19.42
CA THR A 187 6.22 -0.26 20.53
C THR A 187 7.24 -1.34 20.15
N GLY A 188 7.05 -2.02 19.02
CA GLY A 188 7.85 -3.17 18.60
C GLY A 188 7.60 -4.41 19.45
N GLU A 189 6.46 -4.48 20.15
CA GLU A 189 6.05 -5.63 20.96
C GLU A 189 5.41 -6.73 20.14
N LEU A 190 4.94 -6.41 18.93
CA LEU A 190 4.51 -7.39 17.95
C LEU A 190 5.72 -7.71 17.05
N GLU A 191 6.22 -8.94 17.14
CA GLU A 191 7.03 -9.52 16.08
C GLU A 191 6.04 -10.00 15.02
N ASP A 192 6.24 -9.63 13.74
CA ASP A 192 5.45 -10.23 12.66
C ASP A 192 5.86 -11.70 12.58
N ASP A 193 5.04 -12.57 13.17
CA ASP A 193 5.09 -13.99 12.88
C ASP A 193 4.63 -14.14 11.42
N ASP A 194 5.59 -14.17 10.48
CA ASP A 194 5.37 -14.40 9.04
C ASP A 194 4.76 -15.81 8.74
N ASP A 195 4.19 -16.50 9.74
CA ASP A 195 3.77 -17.90 9.74
C ASP A 195 2.23 -18.08 9.84
N GLU A 196 1.42 -17.09 9.48
CA GLU A 196 -0.02 -17.32 9.27
C GLU A 196 -0.30 -17.51 7.77
N ASP A 197 -0.48 -18.79 7.41
CA ASP A 197 -1.17 -19.35 6.24
C ASP A 197 -0.32 -19.85 5.05
N GLU A 198 0.57 -20.82 5.30
CA GLU A 198 0.66 -21.97 4.36
C GLU A 198 -0.62 -22.79 4.55
N ASP A 199 -1.68 -22.47 3.80
CA ASP A 199 -2.79 -23.41 3.56
C ASP A 199 -2.18 -24.66 2.90
N ASN A 200 -1.85 -25.63 3.73
CA ASN A 200 -1.43 -26.96 3.36
C ASN A 200 -2.65 -27.70 2.78
N ASP A 201 -2.95 -27.45 1.51
CA ASP A 201 -3.82 -28.31 0.68
C ASP A 201 -3.13 -29.65 0.42
N ASP A 202 -2.86 -30.40 1.50
CA ASP A 202 -2.50 -31.81 1.44
C ASP A 202 -3.81 -32.61 1.32
N PHE A 203 -4.41 -32.55 0.13
CA PHE A 203 -5.39 -33.54 -0.28
C PHE A 203 -4.63 -34.84 -0.58
N ASP A 204 -4.41 -35.62 0.48
CA ASP A 204 -4.01 -37.03 0.39
C ASP A 204 -5.11 -37.77 -0.40
N ASP A 205 -4.81 -38.05 -1.67
CA ASP A 205 -5.64 -38.85 -2.58
C ASP A 205 -5.55 -40.31 -2.11
N ASP A 206 -6.35 -40.65 -1.09
CA ASP A 206 -6.57 -42.03 -0.68
C ASP A 206 -7.22 -42.80 -1.84
N GLU A 207 -6.36 -43.45 -2.65
CA GLU A 207 -6.73 -44.46 -3.64
C GLU A 207 -7.62 -45.54 -2.99
N VAL A 208 -8.93 -45.47 -3.25
CA VAL A 208 -9.83 -46.58 -2.94
C VAL A 208 -9.67 -47.69 -3.99
N ASP A 209 -8.80 -48.64 -3.67
CA ASP A 209 -8.64 -49.92 -4.33
C ASP A 209 -9.99 -50.66 -4.40
N SER A 210 -10.56 -50.74 -5.61
CA SER A 210 -11.74 -51.56 -5.89
C SER A 210 -11.32 -53.02 -6.04
N ASP A 211 -11.21 -53.72 -4.91
CA ASP A 211 -11.34 -55.18 -4.86
C ASP A 211 -12.74 -55.53 -4.31
N ASP A 212 -13.63 -55.98 -5.19
CA ASP A 212 -14.62 -56.97 -4.79
C ASP A 212 -14.92 -57.90 -5.96
N GLY A 213 -14.25 -59.05 -5.93
CA GLY A 213 -14.57 -60.21 -6.72
C GLY A 213 -15.79 -60.96 -6.16
N GLU A 214 -16.78 -61.12 -7.05
CA GLU A 214 -17.54 -62.36 -7.28
C GLU A 214 -18.35 -62.99 -6.12
N VAL A 215 -19.69 -62.91 -6.26
CA VAL A 215 -20.63 -64.04 -6.07
C VAL A 215 -21.75 -64.03 -7.10
#